data_AF-A0A2W6Y8J0-F1
#
_entry.id   AF-A0A2W6Y8J0-F1
#
_cell.length_a   1.000
_cell.length_b   1.000
_cell.length_c   1.000
_cell.angle_alpha   90.00
_cell.angle_beta   90.00
_cell.angle_gamma   90.00
#
_symmetry.space_group_name_H-M   'P 1'
#
loop_
_entity.id
_entity.type
_entity.pdbx_description
1 polymer ?
#
loop_
_entity_poly.entity_id
_entity_poly.type
_entity_poly.pdbx_seq_one_letter_code
_entity_poly.pdbx_strand_id
1 'polypeptide(L)'
;MADPHHADDANAYVRGHMAIKEQISTFRLFLDLAKWGSLAVACLVLLLTLWFHPGGNFVVALLGTVVLAVAGFFALRSKHDVVHRD
;
A
#
# COMPACT_ATOMS: atom_id res chain seq x y z
N MET A 1 39.79 -17.36 19.86
CA MET A 1 40.76 -16.38 19.33
C MET A 1 39.92 -15.39 18.55
N ALA A 2 39.76 -14.15 19.02
CA ALA A 2 38.96 -13.14 18.33
C ALA A 2 39.72 -12.69 17.07
N ASP A 3 39.04 -12.71 15.92
CA ASP A 3 39.63 -12.32 14.64
C ASP A 3 39.84 -10.78 14.61
N PRO A 4 41.07 -10.27 14.42
CA PRO A 4 41.36 -8.84 14.37
C PRO A 4 40.63 -8.10 13.23
N HIS A 5 40.10 -8.81 12.24
CA HIS A 5 39.35 -8.20 11.12
C HIS A 5 38.07 -7.45 11.55
N HIS A 6 37.48 -7.72 12.71
CA HIS A 6 36.25 -7.04 13.15
C HIS A 6 36.46 -5.67 13.80
N ALA A 7 37.69 -5.32 14.20
CA ALA A 7 37.97 -4.04 14.87
C ALA A 7 38.12 -2.87 13.89
N ASP A 8 38.63 -3.12 12.69
CA ASP A 8 38.83 -2.10 11.65
C ASP A 8 37.51 -1.71 10.96
N ASP A 9 36.58 -2.68 10.81
CA ASP A 9 35.25 -2.46 10.22
C ASP A 9 34.37 -1.50 11.04
N ALA A 10 34.52 -1.50 12.37
CA ALA A 10 33.75 -0.64 13.27
C ALA A 10 34.11 0.85 13.13
N ASN A 11 35.36 1.17 12.78
CA ASN A 11 35.81 2.55 12.53
C ASN A 11 35.51 3.02 11.09
N ALA A 12 35.38 2.09 10.13
CA ALA A 12 34.99 2.38 8.75
C ALA A 12 33.47 2.56 8.56
N TYR A 13 32.66 2.15 9.53
CA TYR A 13 31.21 2.29 9.47
C TYR A 13 30.74 3.75 9.64
N VAL A 14 30.42 4.41 8.53
CA VAL A 14 29.81 5.75 8.54
C VAL A 14 28.28 5.63 8.60
N ARG A 15 27.66 6.19 9.65
CA ARG A 15 26.20 6.14 9.79
C ARG A 15 25.51 6.91 8.65
N GLY A 16 24.44 6.32 8.11
CA GLY A 16 23.60 6.97 7.10
C GLY A 16 24.13 6.92 5.65
N HIS A 17 25.34 6.41 5.41
CA HIS A 17 25.87 6.25 4.05
C HIS A 17 25.39 4.96 3.35
N MET A 18 24.68 4.08 4.07
CA MET A 18 24.14 2.84 3.50
C MET A 18 23.18 3.16 2.35
N ALA A 19 23.35 2.50 1.21
CA ALA A 19 22.42 2.62 0.10
C ALA A 19 21.05 2.04 0.50
N ILE A 20 20.01 2.88 0.54
CA ILE A 20 18.65 2.50 0.97
C ILE A 20 17.65 2.31 -0.19
N LYS A 21 18.14 2.20 -1.43
CA LYS A 21 17.29 2.18 -2.63
C LYS A 21 16.29 1.02 -2.61
N GLU A 22 16.73 -0.17 -2.19
CA GLU A 22 15.88 -1.36 -2.13
C GLU A 22 14.84 -1.29 -1.00
N GLN A 23 15.20 -0.71 0.15
CA GLN A 23 14.22 -0.47 1.23
C GLN A 23 13.14 0.52 0.78
N ILE A 24 13.52 1.59 0.07
CA ILE A 24 12.56 2.57 -0.46
C ILE A 24 11.63 1.91 -1.48
N SER A 25 12.17 1.09 -2.39
CA SER A 25 11.39 0.36 -3.40
C SER A 25 10.34 -0.55 -2.73
N THR A 26 10.77 -1.36 -1.78
CA THR A 26 9.89 -2.26 -1.02
C THR A 26 8.83 -1.50 -0.24
N PHE A 27 9.21 -0.40 0.40
CA PHE A 27 8.27 0.43 1.15
C PHE A 27 7.20 1.07 0.26
N ARG A 28 7.57 1.55 -0.94
CA ARG A 28 6.61 2.07 -1.92
C ARG A 28 5.65 0.99 -2.39
N LEU A 29 6.15 -0.20 -2.69
CA LEU A 29 5.29 -1.35 -3.04
C LEU A 29 4.30 -1.67 -1.92
N PHE A 30 4.74 -1.67 -0.66
CA PHE A 30 3.85 -1.89 0.48
C PHE A 30 2.76 -0.82 0.57
N LEU A 31 3.11 0.46 0.40
CA LEU A 31 2.14 1.55 0.43
C LEU A 31 1.13 1.44 -0.71
N ASP A 32 1.58 1.12 -1.93
CA ASP A 32 0.69 0.94 -3.07
C ASP A 32 -0.25 -0.26 -2.83
N LEU A 33 0.26 -1.36 -2.28
CA LEU A 33 -0.55 -2.52 -1.96
C LEU A 33 -1.56 -2.23 -0.84
N ALA A 34 -1.16 -1.52 0.21
CA ALA A 34 -2.08 -1.14 1.28
C ALA A 34 -3.18 -0.19 0.77
N LYS A 35 -2.80 0.78 -0.07
CA LYS A 35 -3.70 1.75 -0.69
C LYS A 35 -4.74 1.06 -1.57
N TRP A 36 -4.31 0.29 -2.55
CA TRP A 36 -5.23 -0.36 -3.49
C TRP A 36 -5.88 -1.61 -2.91
N GLY A 37 -5.16 -2.34 -2.05
CA GLY A 37 -5.65 -3.55 -1.37
C GLY A 37 -6.77 -3.26 -0.38
N SER A 38 -6.71 -2.15 0.37
CA SER A 38 -7.81 -1.77 1.27
C SER A 38 -9.13 -1.50 0.53
N LEU A 39 -9.07 -0.88 -0.67
CA LEU A 39 -10.24 -0.73 -1.53
C LEU A 39 -10.78 -2.08 -2.01
N ALA A 40 -9.90 -2.99 -2.44
CA ALA A 40 -10.31 -4.33 -2.87
C ALA A 40 -11.01 -5.11 -1.74
N VAL A 41 -10.48 -5.04 -0.52
CA VAL A 41 -11.10 -5.66 0.67
C VAL A 41 -12.45 -5.03 0.98
N ALA A 42 -12.58 -3.70 0.92
CA ALA A 42 -13.86 -3.02 1.13
C ALA A 42 -14.92 -3.44 0.11
N CYS A 43 -14.56 -3.50 -1.18
CA CYS A 43 -15.44 -3.99 -2.24
C CYS A 43 -15.88 -5.45 -2.04
N LEU A 44 -14.95 -6.32 -1.61
CA LEU A 44 -15.24 -7.72 -1.33
C LEU A 44 -16.21 -7.86 -0.16
N VAL A 45 -15.96 -7.15 0.94
CA VAL A 45 -16.84 -7.17 2.11
C VAL A 45 -18.24 -6.70 1.72
N LEU A 46 -18.36 -5.56 1.02
CA LEU A 46 -19.66 -5.04 0.58
C LEU A 46 -20.41 -6.05 -0.30
N LEU A 47 -19.72 -6.66 -1.29
CA LEU A 47 -20.32 -7.63 -2.19
C LEU A 47 -20.89 -8.82 -1.42
N LEU A 48 -20.08 -9.42 -0.54
CA LEU A 48 -20.47 -10.60 0.22
C LEU A 48 -21.58 -10.28 1.23
N THR A 49 -21.54 -9.11 1.85
CA THR A 49 -22.60 -8.66 2.76
C THR A 49 -23.93 -8.47 2.04
N LEU A 50 -23.94 -7.80 0.88
CA LEU A 50 -25.16 -7.57 0.11
C LEU A 50 -25.68 -8.83 -0.61
N TRP A 51 -24.80 -9.77 -0.92
CA TRP A 51 -25.22 -11.03 -1.51
C TRP A 51 -25.80 -11.98 -0.46
N PHE A 52 -25.13 -12.17 0.67
CA PHE A 52 -25.49 -13.24 1.62
C PHE A 52 -26.42 -12.84 2.77
N HIS A 53 -26.86 -11.57 2.86
CA HIS A 53 -27.92 -11.24 3.82
C HIS A 53 -29.25 -11.91 3.44
N PRO A 54 -30.17 -12.15 4.39
CA PRO A 54 -31.49 -12.70 4.09
C PRO A 54 -32.24 -11.82 3.07
N GLY A 55 -32.68 -12.44 1.96
CA GLY A 55 -33.29 -11.71 0.84
C GLY A 55 -32.31 -10.98 -0.08
N GLY A 56 -31.01 -11.27 0.02
CA GLY A 56 -29.96 -10.67 -0.79
C GLY A 56 -30.06 -11.02 -2.28
N ASN A 57 -29.57 -10.11 -3.12
CA ASN A 57 -29.60 -10.23 -4.56
C ASN A 57 -28.21 -9.94 -5.14
N PHE A 58 -27.65 -10.91 -5.85
CA PHE A 58 -26.33 -10.82 -6.46
C PHE A 58 -26.19 -9.60 -7.40
N VAL A 59 -27.22 -9.28 -8.19
CA VAL A 59 -27.16 -8.17 -9.16
C VAL A 59 -27.08 -6.83 -8.43
N VAL A 60 -27.87 -6.65 -7.37
CA VAL A 60 -27.85 -5.43 -6.55
C VAL A 60 -26.52 -5.29 -5.83
N ALA A 61 -26.03 -6.39 -5.25
CA ALA A 61 -24.72 -6.44 -4.60
C ALA A 61 -23.59 -6.07 -5.57
N LEU A 62 -23.58 -6.66 -6.77
CA LEU A 62 -22.58 -6.39 -7.80
C LEU A 62 -22.63 -4.93 -8.24
N LEU A 63 -23.81 -4.37 -8.50
CA LEU A 63 -23.96 -2.98 -8.91
C LEU A 63 -23.44 -2.02 -7.83
N GLY A 64 -23.82 -2.26 -6.56
CA GLY A 64 -23.34 -1.47 -5.43
C GLY A 64 -21.83 -1.52 -5.26
N THR A 65 -21.23 -2.71 -5.39
CA THR A 65 -19.78 -2.89 -5.35
C THR A 65 -19.07 -2.20 -6.51
N VAL A 66 -19.62 -2.22 -7.72
CA VAL A 66 -19.06 -1.48 -8.87
C VAL A 66 -19.08 0.03 -8.62
N VAL A 67 -20.18 0.57 -8.09
CA VAL A 67 -20.27 1.99 -7.74
C VAL A 67 -19.21 2.38 -6.71
N LEU A 68 -19.05 1.58 -5.64
CA LEU A 68 -18.01 1.80 -4.63
C LEU A 68 -16.61 1.71 -5.24
N ALA A 69 -16.35 0.72 -6.09
CA ALA A 69 -15.05 0.54 -6.73
C ALA A 69 -14.67 1.74 -7.61
N VAL A 70 -15.62 2.25 -8.40
CA VAL A 70 -15.42 3.42 -9.27
C VAL A 70 -15.18 4.68 -8.43
N ALA A 71 -16.04 4.92 -7.43
CA ALA A 71 -15.88 6.07 -6.53
C ALA A 71 -14.53 6.02 -5.78
N GLY A 72 -14.19 4.86 -5.24
CA GLY A 72 -12.92 4.61 -4.57
C GLY A 72 -11.73 4.82 -5.50
N PHE A 73 -11.78 4.31 -6.73
CA PHE A 73 -10.72 4.51 -7.72
C PHE A 73 -10.42 5.99 -7.98
N PHE A 74 -11.47 6.81 -8.20
CA PHE A 74 -11.29 8.24 -8.40
C PHE A 74 -10.84 8.97 -7.13
N ALA A 75 -11.31 8.56 -5.95
CA ALA A 75 -10.89 9.13 -4.67
C ALA A 75 -9.42 8.81 -4.35
N LEU A 76 -8.95 7.62 -4.67
CA LEU A 76 -7.59 7.16 -4.40
C LEU A 76 -6.59 7.60 -5.47
N ARG A 77 -7.04 8.02 -6.65
CA ARG A 77 -6.14 8.50 -7.70
C ARG A 77 -5.34 9.69 -7.18
N SER A 78 -4.01 9.57 -7.14
CA SER A 78 -3.15 10.64 -6.66
C SER A 78 -3.37 11.90 -7.50
N LYS A 79 -3.55 13.03 -6.83
CA LYS A 79 -3.52 14.35 -7.46
C LYS A 79 -2.06 14.77 -7.57
N HIS A 80 -1.69 15.47 -8.64
CA HIS A 80 -0.34 15.98 -8.79
C HIS A 80 -0.12 17.09 -7.76
N ASP A 81 0.76 16.85 -6.79
CA ASP A 81 1.14 17.89 -5.84
C ASP A 81 1.82 19.02 -6.62
N VAL A 82 1.17 20.19 -6.63
CA VAL A 82 1.82 21.42 -7.10
C VAL A 82 2.87 21.76 -6.05
N VAL A 83 4.12 21.38 -6.32
CA VAL A 83 5.27 21.77 -5.50
C VAL A 83 5.31 23.30 -5.49
N HIS A 84 4.95 23.91 -4.37
CA HIS A 84 5.31 25.30 -4.11
C HIS A 84 6.81 25.32 -3.78
N ARG A 85 7.57 25.96 -4.67
CA ARG A 85 8.97 26.33 -4.45
C ARG A 85 8.94 27.73 -3.85
N ASP A 86 9.39 27.84 -2.60
CA ASP A 86 9.79 29.08 -1.95
C ASP A 86 11.32 29.17 -1.95
#